data_AF-A0A1G4UQL8-F1
#
_entry.id   AF-A0A1G4UQL8-F1
#
_cell.length_a   1.000
_cell.length_b   1.000
_cell.length_c   1.000
_cell.angle_alpha   90.00
_cell.angle_beta   90.00
_cell.angle_gamma   90.00
#
_symmetry.space_group_name_H-M   'P 1'
#
loop_
_entity.id
_entity.type
_entity.pdbx_description
1 polymer ?
#
loop_
_entity_poly.entity_id
_entity_poly.type
_entity_poly.pdbx_seq_one_letter_code
_entity_poly.pdbx_strand_id
1 'polypeptide(L)'
;MTTQNIVNDQGELVGERRIDPIYGAVLSEEPIAVGRSTALTALERDERYRNTEAPITYSYEVFQKPPRAGRYMHTSNGKKYYPLDPRAEEVHIEVVAHHLATRARYNGATQHPEFEDRIFYSVAEHSVLVSHYIESVLGKPEFALEGLLHDGSEAYNGDLIRPLKYDPAFRAPFQHVEALNEIAGAQRFNLLYPYPDVVKIADEAVTAAEVEQIIVTDPAEDWSGKLHDDSRVAPFRIDMLLPFAAKQLFLRRYEQIMKTRHLYRAVPSALAL
;
A
#
# COMPACT_ATOMS: atom_id res chain seq x y z
N MET A 1 17.74 -11.30 -9.68
CA MET A 1 17.20 -10.36 -10.68
C MET A 1 17.84 -10.68 -12.02
N THR A 2 17.04 -10.80 -13.07
CA THR A 2 17.56 -11.08 -14.43
C THR A 2 17.37 -9.83 -15.28
N THR A 3 18.43 -9.37 -15.92
CA THR A 3 18.39 -8.22 -16.85
C THR A 3 18.06 -8.72 -18.25
N GLN A 4 17.10 -8.11 -18.92
CA GLN A 4 16.78 -8.37 -20.32
C GLN A 4 16.92 -7.09 -21.14
N ASN A 5 17.52 -7.23 -22.32
CA ASN A 5 17.65 -6.17 -23.30
C ASN A 5 16.31 -5.94 -24.00
N ILE A 6 15.91 -4.68 -24.14
CA ILE A 6 14.76 -4.25 -24.94
C ILE A 6 15.29 -3.86 -26.32
N VAL A 7 14.77 -4.50 -27.36
CA VAL A 7 15.10 -4.21 -28.75
C VAL A 7 13.88 -3.66 -29.49
N ASN A 8 14.07 -2.70 -30.39
CA ASN A 8 13.02 -2.17 -31.25
C ASN A 8 12.75 -3.11 -32.45
N ASP A 9 11.75 -2.77 -33.27
CA ASP A 9 11.36 -3.54 -34.46
C ASP A 9 12.46 -3.64 -35.54
N GLN A 10 13.52 -2.83 -35.41
CA GLN A 10 14.70 -2.83 -36.26
C GLN A 10 15.87 -3.64 -35.66
N GLY A 11 15.67 -4.24 -34.49
CA GLY A 11 16.67 -5.03 -33.76
C GLY A 11 17.67 -4.20 -32.96
N GLU A 12 17.47 -2.90 -32.81
CA GLU A 12 18.37 -2.01 -32.07
C GLU A 12 18.05 -2.03 -30.57
N LEU A 13 19.10 -2.09 -29.75
CA LEU A 13 19.05 -1.98 -28.30
C LEU A 13 18.56 -0.58 -27.89
N VAL A 14 17.38 -0.50 -27.27
CA VAL A 14 16.75 0.75 -26.85
C VAL A 14 16.63 0.89 -25.33
N GLY A 15 16.84 -0.18 -24.58
CA GLY A 15 16.72 -0.16 -23.12
C GLY A 15 17.11 -1.47 -22.47
N GLU A 16 17.13 -1.46 -21.14
CA GLU A 16 17.28 -2.65 -20.31
C GLU A 16 16.12 -2.71 -19.30
N ARG A 17 15.56 -3.90 -19.10
CA ARG A 17 14.55 -4.14 -18.05
C ARG A 17 15.06 -5.14 -17.02
N ARG A 18 14.76 -4.87 -15.76
CA ARG A 18 15.01 -5.80 -14.65
C ARG A 18 13.74 -6.58 -14.37
N ILE A 19 13.91 -7.90 -14.24
CA ILE A 19 12.79 -8.81 -14.07
C ILE A 19 12.98 -9.61 -12.78
N ASP A 20 11.86 -9.78 -12.07
CA ASP A 20 11.78 -10.73 -10.98
C ASP A 20 11.97 -12.17 -11.54
N PRO A 21 12.98 -12.91 -11.07
CA PRO A 21 13.30 -14.22 -11.62
C PRO A 21 12.30 -15.32 -11.23
N ILE A 22 11.42 -15.07 -10.25
CA ILE A 22 10.42 -16.02 -9.75
C ILE A 22 9.08 -15.78 -10.45
N TYR A 23 8.67 -14.52 -10.62
CA TYR A 23 7.34 -14.16 -11.10
C TYR A 23 7.29 -13.54 -12.49
N GLY A 24 8.44 -13.21 -13.10
CA GLY A 24 8.50 -12.62 -14.45
C GLY A 24 8.01 -11.16 -14.53
N ALA A 25 7.75 -10.52 -13.40
CA ALA A 25 7.30 -9.13 -13.34
C ALA A 25 8.46 -8.15 -13.64
N VAL A 26 8.18 -7.09 -14.40
CA VAL A 26 9.14 -6.02 -14.68
C VAL A 26 9.24 -5.12 -13.46
N LEU A 27 10.43 -5.09 -12.86
CA LEU A 27 10.73 -4.31 -11.65
C LEU A 27 11.17 -2.88 -11.97
N SER A 28 11.83 -2.69 -13.11
CA SER A 28 12.25 -1.38 -13.63
C SER A 28 12.63 -1.48 -15.11
N GLU A 29 12.47 -0.39 -15.86
CA GLU A 29 12.98 -0.25 -17.24
C GLU A 29 13.80 1.04 -17.34
N GLU A 30 15.01 0.96 -17.90
CA GLU A 30 15.87 2.12 -18.16
C GLU A 30 16.24 2.22 -19.65
N PRO A 31 16.03 3.37 -20.30
CA PRO A 31 16.40 3.57 -21.69
C PRO A 31 17.92 3.73 -21.86
N ILE A 32 18.48 3.19 -22.94
CA ILE A 32 19.89 3.40 -23.27
C ILE A 32 20.02 4.79 -23.92
N ALA A 33 20.76 5.69 -23.26
CA ALA A 33 21.05 7.02 -23.80
C ALA A 33 21.92 6.92 -25.06
N VAL A 34 21.30 7.11 -26.24
CA VAL A 34 22.03 7.23 -27.52
C VAL A 34 22.68 8.60 -27.58
N GLY A 35 23.93 8.70 -27.13
CA GLY A 35 24.72 9.93 -27.21
C GLY A 35 25.23 10.22 -28.62
N ARG A 36 25.07 11.47 -29.08
CA ARG A 36 26.11 12.14 -29.88
C ARG A 36 26.74 13.27 -29.04
N SER A 37 28.01 13.03 -28.73
CA SER A 37 29.08 13.89 -28.19
C SER A 37 29.17 15.24 -28.95
N THR A 38 29.63 16.37 -28.42
CA THR A 38 30.95 16.63 -27.81
C THR A 38 30.96 17.91 -26.98
N ALA A 39 31.82 17.91 -25.96
CA ALA A 39 32.23 19.06 -25.17
C ALA A 39 32.77 20.22 -26.03
N LEU A 40 32.52 21.46 -25.58
CA LEU A 40 33.35 22.63 -25.91
C LEU A 40 33.73 23.34 -24.61
N THR A 41 35.02 23.20 -24.26
CA THR A 41 35.73 24.05 -23.30
C THR A 41 36.12 25.38 -23.94
N ALA A 42 35.89 26.47 -23.20
CA ALA A 42 36.56 27.78 -23.20
C ALA A 42 37.26 28.29 -24.48
N LEU A 43 36.79 29.42 -25.02
CA LEU A 43 37.49 30.72 -25.10
C LEU A 43 36.76 31.68 -26.07
N GLU A 44 36.99 32.97 -25.82
CA GLU A 44 36.73 34.13 -26.69
C GLU A 44 35.34 34.79 -26.65
N ARG A 45 35.31 35.93 -25.91
CA ARG A 45 34.34 37.00 -26.05
C ARG A 45 34.34 37.49 -27.50
N ASP A 46 33.24 37.26 -28.22
CA ASP A 46 32.94 37.95 -29.46
C ASP A 46 31.70 38.83 -29.26
N GLU A 47 31.90 40.15 -29.27
CA GLU A 47 30.89 41.20 -29.07
C GLU A 47 29.92 41.36 -30.26
N ARG A 48 29.73 40.32 -31.08
CA ARG A 48 28.94 40.38 -32.33
C ARG A 48 27.59 39.67 -32.31
N TYR A 49 27.19 39.08 -31.18
CA TYR A 49 25.85 38.51 -31.00
C TYR A 49 25.03 39.31 -29.98
N ARG A 50 24.76 40.57 -30.31
CA ARG A 50 23.66 41.35 -29.71
C ARG A 50 22.57 41.45 -30.79
N ASN A 51 21.35 41.03 -30.44
CA ASN A 51 20.15 40.92 -31.27
C ASN A 51 19.97 39.62 -32.07
N THR A 52 19.41 38.61 -31.41
CA THR A 52 18.32 37.78 -31.95
C THR A 52 17.62 37.09 -30.77
N GLU A 53 16.75 37.82 -30.07
CA GLU A 53 15.81 37.20 -29.12
C GLU A 53 14.70 36.49 -29.92
N ALA A 54 14.98 35.27 -30.37
CA ALA A 54 13.93 34.32 -30.66
C ALA A 54 13.58 33.61 -29.34
N PRO A 55 12.31 33.61 -28.89
CA PRO A 55 11.94 32.91 -27.68
C PRO A 55 12.22 31.41 -27.86
N ILE A 56 13.15 30.89 -27.06
CA ILE A 56 13.37 29.45 -26.94
C ILE A 56 12.07 28.84 -26.41
N THR A 57 11.34 28.20 -27.30
CA THR A 57 10.09 27.52 -26.93
C THR A 57 10.47 26.15 -26.40
N TYR A 58 10.41 25.96 -25.08
CA TYR A 58 10.56 24.65 -24.47
C TYR A 58 9.32 23.83 -24.80
N SER A 59 9.40 22.94 -25.79
CA SER A 59 8.38 21.91 -25.99
C SER A 59 8.57 20.86 -24.91
N TYR A 60 7.73 20.90 -23.87
CA TYR A 60 7.62 19.78 -22.94
C TYR A 60 6.98 18.62 -23.71
N GLU A 61 7.77 17.61 -24.04
CA GLU A 61 7.21 16.33 -24.45
C GLU A 61 6.39 15.80 -23.27
N VAL A 62 5.06 15.79 -23.43
CA VAL A 62 4.17 15.16 -22.47
C VAL A 62 4.42 13.66 -22.61
N PHE A 63 5.28 13.11 -21.75
CA PHE A 63 5.44 11.66 -21.60
C PHE A 63 4.06 11.07 -21.26
N GLN A 64 3.37 10.55 -22.27
CA GLN A 64 2.09 9.90 -22.08
C GLN A 64 2.35 8.61 -21.30
N LYS A 65 1.76 8.52 -20.10
CA LYS A 65 1.82 7.27 -19.33
C LYS A 65 1.24 6.15 -20.18
N PRO A 66 1.80 4.92 -20.11
CA PRO A 66 1.28 3.79 -20.85
C PRO A 66 -0.21 3.57 -20.54
N PRO A 67 -0.97 3.01 -21.50
CA PRO A 67 -2.38 2.69 -21.32
C PRO A 67 -2.56 1.75 -20.11
N ARG A 68 -3.66 1.94 -19.36
CA ARG A 68 -3.94 1.16 -18.14
C ARG A 68 -4.34 -0.27 -18.46
N ALA A 69 -3.94 -1.22 -17.62
CA ALA A 69 -4.47 -2.58 -17.64
C ALA A 69 -5.69 -2.73 -16.70
N GLY A 70 -6.67 -3.54 -17.12
CA GLY A 70 -7.87 -3.82 -16.34
C GLY A 70 -8.92 -2.71 -16.32
N ARG A 71 -10.01 -2.94 -15.58
CA ARG A 71 -11.08 -1.94 -15.35
C ARG A 71 -10.79 -1.14 -14.09
N TYR A 72 -11.32 0.07 -14.05
CA TYR A 72 -11.20 0.96 -12.89
C TYR A 72 -12.32 0.74 -11.86
N MET A 73 -12.05 1.14 -10.62
CA MET A 73 -13.02 1.42 -9.57
C MET A 73 -13.09 2.92 -9.27
N HIS A 74 -14.14 3.33 -8.57
CA HIS A 74 -14.29 4.70 -8.05
C HIS A 74 -13.63 4.82 -6.68
N THR A 75 -12.81 5.86 -6.49
CA THR A 75 -12.26 6.21 -5.18
C THR A 75 -13.14 7.24 -4.47
N SER A 76 -13.02 7.33 -3.15
CA SER A 76 -13.80 8.26 -2.33
C SER A 76 -13.54 9.75 -2.62
N ASN A 77 -12.43 10.06 -3.29
CA ASN A 77 -12.14 11.40 -3.80
C ASN A 77 -12.58 11.62 -5.27
N GLY A 78 -13.41 10.73 -5.83
CA GLY A 78 -13.98 10.86 -7.17
C GLY A 78 -13.05 10.50 -8.33
N LYS A 79 -11.86 9.95 -8.05
CA LYS A 79 -10.91 9.52 -9.09
C LYS A 79 -11.14 8.06 -9.51
N LYS A 80 -10.49 7.67 -10.61
CA LYS A 80 -10.38 6.28 -11.05
C LYS A 80 -9.16 5.64 -10.39
N TYR A 81 -9.28 4.38 -10.00
CA TYR A 81 -8.16 3.54 -9.56
C TYR A 81 -8.22 2.19 -10.26
N TYR A 82 -7.08 1.60 -10.61
CA TYR A 82 -7.00 0.35 -11.39
C TYR A 82 -6.27 -0.71 -10.55
N PRO A 83 -6.99 -1.62 -9.86
CA PRO A 83 -6.35 -2.61 -8.99
C PRO A 83 -5.41 -3.58 -9.71
N LEU A 84 -5.58 -3.78 -11.02
CA LEU A 84 -4.72 -4.61 -11.87
C LEU A 84 -3.52 -3.86 -12.45
N ASP A 85 -3.43 -2.56 -12.23
CA ASP A 85 -2.34 -1.69 -12.66
C ASP A 85 -2.19 -0.53 -11.67
N PRO A 86 -1.91 -0.80 -10.38
CA PRO A 86 -1.86 0.23 -9.36
C PRO A 86 -0.61 1.09 -9.54
N ARG A 87 -0.77 2.40 -9.37
CA ARG A 87 0.35 3.36 -9.43
C ARG A 87 0.53 4.00 -8.07
N ALA A 88 1.76 4.03 -7.56
CA ALA A 88 2.06 4.51 -6.21
C ALA A 88 1.50 5.92 -5.97
N GLU A 89 1.65 6.84 -6.93
CA GLU A 89 1.18 8.22 -6.83
C GLU A 89 -0.36 8.39 -6.78
N GLU A 90 -1.12 7.33 -7.09
CA GLU A 90 -2.59 7.31 -7.02
C GLU A 90 -3.10 6.73 -5.68
N VAL A 91 -2.18 6.22 -4.85
CA VAL A 91 -2.48 5.77 -3.49
C VAL A 91 -2.44 7.01 -2.57
N HIS A 92 -3.62 7.39 -2.08
CA HIS A 92 -3.81 8.56 -1.21
C HIS A 92 -4.27 8.10 0.16
N ILE A 93 -3.64 8.60 1.23
CA ILE A 93 -3.92 8.14 2.60
C ILE A 93 -5.38 8.38 3.01
N GLU A 94 -6.00 9.48 2.54
CA GLU A 94 -7.39 9.81 2.82
C GLU A 94 -8.38 8.87 2.10
N VAL A 95 -7.96 8.33 0.95
CA VAL A 95 -8.72 7.32 0.20
C VAL A 95 -8.60 5.97 0.89
N VAL A 96 -7.39 5.56 1.28
CA VAL A 96 -7.14 4.34 2.06
C VAL A 96 -7.96 4.38 3.35
N ALA A 97 -7.80 5.41 4.17
CA ALA A 97 -8.51 5.57 5.43
C ALA A 97 -10.03 5.51 5.27
N HIS A 98 -10.58 6.12 4.21
CA HIS A 98 -12.02 6.08 3.97
C HIS A 98 -12.51 4.68 3.58
N HIS A 99 -11.82 4.01 2.66
CA HIS A 99 -12.25 2.69 2.22
C HIS A 99 -12.07 1.65 3.33
N LEU A 100 -10.93 1.61 4.03
CA LEU A 100 -10.72 0.70 5.16
C LEU A 100 -11.75 0.91 6.29
N ALA A 101 -12.15 2.16 6.54
CA ALA A 101 -13.18 2.45 7.54
C ALA A 101 -14.60 2.03 7.12
N THR A 102 -14.81 1.74 5.84
CA THR A 102 -16.08 1.24 5.27
C THR A 102 -15.98 -0.20 4.77
N ARG A 103 -14.89 -0.90 5.11
CA ARG A 103 -14.72 -2.34 4.91
C ARG A 103 -14.93 -3.06 6.23
N ALA A 104 -15.88 -4.00 6.25
CA ALA A 104 -16.13 -4.84 7.39
C ALA A 104 -15.10 -5.97 7.42
N ARG A 105 -14.48 -6.19 8.57
CA ARG A 105 -13.80 -7.46 8.86
C ARG A 105 -14.81 -8.57 9.07
N TYR A 106 -14.37 -9.81 8.91
CA TYR A 106 -15.20 -11.02 9.07
C TYR A 106 -16.46 -11.03 8.19
N ASN A 107 -16.44 -10.27 7.08
CA ASN A 107 -17.63 -10.04 6.26
C ASN A 107 -18.86 -9.56 7.07
N GLY A 108 -18.62 -8.78 8.14
CA GLY A 108 -19.66 -8.22 9.00
C GLY A 108 -20.21 -9.16 10.08
N ALA A 109 -19.62 -10.35 10.26
CA ALA A 109 -20.04 -11.31 11.29
C ALA A 109 -19.53 -10.94 12.70
N THR A 110 -19.78 -9.70 13.15
CA THR A 110 -19.33 -9.17 14.45
C THR A 110 -20.49 -8.60 15.25
N GLN A 111 -20.43 -8.74 16.58
CA GLN A 111 -21.42 -8.17 17.50
C GLN A 111 -20.69 -7.60 18.72
N HIS A 112 -20.95 -6.34 19.07
CA HIS A 112 -20.37 -5.75 20.27
C HIS A 112 -21.08 -6.30 21.53
N PRO A 113 -20.34 -6.74 22.57
CA PRO A 113 -20.91 -7.42 23.73
C PRO A 113 -21.80 -6.51 24.60
N GLU A 114 -21.56 -5.20 24.59
CA GLU A 114 -22.31 -4.22 25.42
C GLU A 114 -23.28 -3.32 24.62
N PHE A 115 -23.14 -3.21 23.30
CA PHE A 115 -23.83 -2.20 22.48
C PHE A 115 -24.46 -2.88 21.26
N GLU A 116 -25.76 -3.18 21.35
CA GLU A 116 -26.50 -3.93 20.32
C GLU A 116 -26.53 -3.25 18.94
N ASP A 117 -26.36 -1.93 18.88
CA ASP A 117 -26.33 -1.14 17.64
C ASP A 117 -24.99 -1.24 16.90
N ARG A 118 -23.95 -1.76 17.55
CA ARG A 118 -22.61 -1.94 16.96
C ARG A 118 -22.46 -3.33 16.36
N ILE A 119 -22.82 -3.41 15.08
CA ILE A 119 -22.77 -4.63 14.25
C ILE A 119 -21.67 -4.58 13.17
N PHE A 120 -20.75 -3.63 13.27
CA PHE A 120 -19.74 -3.37 12.24
C PHE A 120 -18.37 -3.13 12.87
N TYR A 121 -17.39 -3.93 12.45
CA TYR A 121 -15.99 -3.76 12.83
C TYR A 121 -15.15 -3.51 11.57
N SER A 122 -14.40 -2.42 11.56
CA SER A 122 -13.72 -1.95 10.35
C SER A 122 -12.27 -2.41 10.25
N VAL A 123 -11.78 -2.59 9.02
CA VAL A 123 -10.34 -2.81 8.75
C VAL A 123 -9.49 -1.64 9.26
N ALA A 124 -10.02 -0.41 9.21
CA ALA A 124 -9.31 0.76 9.72
C ALA A 124 -9.05 0.72 11.24
N GLU A 125 -10.03 0.28 12.03
CA GLU A 125 -9.86 0.14 13.48
C GLU A 125 -8.84 -0.95 13.80
N HIS A 126 -8.96 -2.11 13.16
CA HIS A 126 -7.97 -3.19 13.23
C HIS A 126 -6.55 -2.69 12.94
N SER A 127 -6.35 -2.02 11.81
CA SER A 127 -5.04 -1.49 11.39
C SER A 127 -4.43 -0.52 12.42
N VAL A 128 -5.27 0.29 13.07
CA VAL A 128 -4.81 1.19 14.14
C VAL A 128 -4.36 0.41 15.37
N LEU A 129 -5.12 -0.61 15.77
CA LEU A 129 -4.76 -1.47 16.90
C LEU A 129 -3.46 -2.24 16.62
N VAL A 130 -3.27 -2.76 15.40
CA VAL A 130 -2.01 -3.41 14.97
C VAL A 130 -0.83 -2.44 15.08
N SER A 131 -1.00 -1.20 14.58
CA SER A 131 0.01 -0.15 14.70
C SER A 131 0.35 0.20 16.16
N HIS A 132 -0.64 0.24 17.05
CA HIS A 132 -0.42 0.48 18.47
C HIS A 132 0.25 -0.72 19.15
N TYR A 133 -0.14 -1.95 18.83
CA TYR A 133 0.47 -3.15 19.39
C TYR A 133 1.97 -3.19 19.10
N ILE A 134 2.36 -2.89 17.85
CA ILE A 134 3.76 -2.81 17.44
C ILE A 134 4.54 -1.76 18.25
N GLU A 135 3.97 -0.56 18.41
CA GLU A 135 4.63 0.54 19.11
C GLU A 135 4.70 0.30 20.63
N SER A 136 3.57 0.03 21.27
CA SER A 136 3.46 0.08 22.73
C SER A 136 3.67 -1.26 23.42
N VAL A 137 3.37 -2.38 22.75
CA VAL A 137 3.49 -3.72 23.33
C VAL A 137 4.78 -4.40 22.88
N LEU A 138 5.09 -4.33 21.59
CA LEU A 138 6.34 -4.91 21.06
C LEU A 138 7.55 -3.97 21.20
N GLY A 139 7.32 -2.68 21.47
CA GLY A 139 8.39 -1.69 21.64
C GLY A 139 9.15 -1.42 20.35
N LYS A 140 8.45 -1.46 19.20
CA LYS A 140 9.04 -1.36 17.85
C LYS A 140 8.41 -0.22 17.02
N PRO A 141 8.48 1.03 17.51
CA PRO A 141 7.86 2.18 16.83
C PRO A 141 8.34 2.38 15.38
N GLU A 142 9.52 1.89 15.03
CA GLU A 142 10.05 1.93 13.67
C GLU A 142 9.18 1.21 12.63
N PHE A 143 8.35 0.24 13.05
CA PHE A 143 7.43 -0.52 12.19
C PHE A 143 5.96 -0.14 12.36
N ALA A 144 5.66 0.94 13.11
CA ALA A 144 4.28 1.33 13.38
C ALA A 144 3.51 1.73 12.11
N LEU A 145 4.19 2.27 11.10
CA LEU A 145 3.58 2.65 9.82
C LEU A 145 3.27 1.41 8.96
N GLU A 146 4.20 0.45 8.92
CA GLU A 146 3.99 -0.85 8.29
C GLU A 146 2.78 -1.55 8.92
N GLY A 147 2.64 -1.53 10.25
CA GLY A 147 1.44 -2.03 10.93
C GLY A 147 0.16 -1.29 10.58
N LEU A 148 0.20 0.04 10.45
CA LEU A 148 -0.99 0.82 10.09
C LEU A 148 -1.45 0.56 8.63
N LEU A 149 -0.52 0.22 7.74
CA LEU A 149 -0.77 0.12 6.30
C LEU A 149 -0.68 -1.31 5.74
N HIS A 150 -0.56 -2.33 6.59
CA HIS A 150 -0.42 -3.72 6.15
C HIS A 150 -1.62 -4.19 5.32
N ASP A 151 -2.85 -3.87 5.76
CA ASP A 151 -4.10 -4.10 5.02
C ASP A 151 -4.44 -2.94 4.07
N GLY A 152 -3.48 -2.05 3.76
CA GLY A 152 -3.73 -0.87 2.92
C GLY A 152 -4.25 -1.21 1.52
N SER A 153 -3.89 -2.39 0.98
CA SER A 153 -4.35 -2.90 -0.31
C SER A 153 -5.85 -3.19 -0.33
N GLU A 154 -6.45 -3.54 0.82
CA GLU A 154 -7.88 -3.87 0.99
C GLU A 154 -8.81 -2.68 0.70
N ALA A 155 -8.26 -1.46 0.68
CA ALA A 155 -8.95 -0.28 0.18
C ALA A 155 -9.38 -0.42 -1.30
N TYR A 156 -8.71 -1.29 -2.07
CA TYR A 156 -8.86 -1.40 -3.52
C TYR A 156 -9.28 -2.80 -3.99
N ASN A 157 -8.79 -3.86 -3.35
CA ASN A 157 -9.12 -5.25 -3.70
C ASN A 157 -10.13 -5.91 -2.73
N GLY A 158 -10.42 -5.27 -1.58
CA GLY A 158 -11.34 -5.75 -0.56
C GLY A 158 -10.73 -6.73 0.44
N ASP A 159 -11.35 -6.82 1.63
CA ASP A 159 -11.03 -7.84 2.65
C ASP A 159 -11.65 -9.18 2.23
N LEU A 160 -10.80 -10.15 1.92
CA LEU A 160 -11.23 -11.49 1.54
C LEU A 160 -11.22 -12.41 2.76
N ILE A 161 -12.38 -13.00 3.06
CA ILE A 161 -12.52 -13.93 4.18
C ILE A 161 -11.49 -15.07 4.12
N ARG A 162 -10.96 -15.43 5.29
CA ARG A 162 -9.86 -16.40 5.43
C ARG A 162 -10.08 -17.71 4.67
N PRO A 163 -11.28 -18.35 4.66
CA PRO A 163 -11.51 -19.57 3.87
C PRO A 163 -11.19 -19.37 2.39
N LEU A 164 -11.65 -18.29 1.76
CA LEU A 164 -11.39 -18.00 0.35
C LEU A 164 -9.94 -17.54 0.12
N LYS A 165 -9.36 -16.79 1.07
CA LYS A 165 -7.96 -16.34 0.98
C LYS A 165 -7.00 -17.52 0.94
N TYR A 166 -7.25 -18.59 1.68
CA TYR A 166 -6.37 -19.77 1.76
C TYR A 166 -6.80 -20.95 0.88
N ASP A 167 -7.99 -20.91 0.26
CA ASP A 167 -8.44 -21.96 -0.65
C ASP A 167 -7.67 -21.93 -1.99
N PRO A 168 -7.02 -23.03 -2.43
CA PRO A 168 -6.28 -23.09 -3.69
C PRO A 168 -7.12 -22.76 -4.94
N ALA A 169 -8.43 -22.97 -4.91
CA ALA A 169 -9.34 -22.68 -6.02
C ALA A 169 -9.55 -21.18 -6.24
N PHE A 170 -9.26 -20.33 -5.24
CA PHE A 170 -9.49 -18.89 -5.31
C PHE A 170 -8.22 -18.04 -5.09
N ARG A 171 -7.25 -18.56 -4.33
CA ARG A 171 -6.10 -17.78 -3.84
C ARG A 171 -5.24 -17.16 -4.95
N ALA A 172 -4.87 -17.92 -5.98
CA ALA A 172 -3.80 -17.51 -6.89
C ALA A 172 -4.11 -16.20 -7.67
N PRO A 173 -5.30 -16.02 -8.28
CA PRO A 173 -5.68 -14.76 -8.91
C PRO A 173 -5.73 -13.59 -7.92
N PHE A 174 -6.28 -13.80 -6.72
CA PHE A 174 -6.39 -12.74 -5.71
C PHE A 174 -5.02 -12.31 -5.18
N GLN A 175 -4.14 -13.27 -4.89
CA GLN A 175 -2.78 -13.01 -4.39
C GLN A 175 -1.97 -12.16 -5.36
N HIS A 176 -2.15 -12.35 -6.67
CA HIS A 176 -1.49 -11.49 -7.66
C HIS A 176 -1.95 -10.03 -7.55
N VAL A 177 -3.26 -9.79 -7.42
CA VAL A 177 -3.81 -8.43 -7.27
C VAL A 177 -3.38 -7.82 -5.93
N GLU A 178 -3.44 -8.59 -4.84
CA GLU A 178 -2.97 -8.20 -3.51
C GLU A 178 -1.51 -7.72 -3.56
N ALA A 179 -0.61 -8.53 -4.11
CA ALA A 179 0.81 -8.18 -4.23
C ALA A 179 1.05 -6.88 -5.03
N LEU A 180 0.34 -6.67 -6.16
CA LEU A 180 0.47 -5.44 -6.94
C LEU A 180 0.12 -4.19 -6.11
N ASN A 181 -0.97 -4.27 -5.35
CA ASN A 181 -1.49 -3.13 -4.57
C ASN A 181 -0.63 -2.88 -3.31
N GLU A 182 -0.15 -3.93 -2.65
CA GLU A 182 0.79 -3.83 -1.54
C GLU A 182 2.11 -3.18 -1.97
N ILE A 183 2.66 -3.59 -3.12
CA ILE A 183 3.89 -2.99 -3.67
C ILE A 183 3.67 -1.51 -3.98
N ALA A 184 2.55 -1.14 -4.63
CA ALA A 184 2.25 0.26 -4.91
C ALA A 184 2.08 1.09 -3.62
N GLY A 185 1.45 0.53 -2.59
CA GLY A 185 1.36 1.16 -1.27
C GLY A 185 2.72 1.31 -0.59
N ALA A 186 3.55 0.26 -0.61
CA ALA A 186 4.88 0.27 -0.04
C ALA A 186 5.79 1.31 -0.73
N GLN A 187 5.74 1.40 -2.06
CA GLN A 187 6.41 2.45 -2.83
C GLN A 187 5.89 3.84 -2.46
N ARG A 188 4.57 4.01 -2.37
CA ARG A 188 3.96 5.29 -2.03
C ARG A 188 4.41 5.80 -0.67
N PHE A 189 4.45 4.93 0.34
CA PHE A 189 4.70 5.30 1.74
C PHE A 189 6.11 4.96 2.25
N ASN A 190 7.02 4.51 1.38
CA ASN A 190 8.38 4.08 1.71
C ASN A 190 8.43 3.01 2.83
N LEU A 191 7.55 2.01 2.71
CA LEU A 191 7.44 0.89 3.65
C LEU A 191 8.48 -0.19 3.34
N LEU A 192 8.80 -1.02 4.34
CA LEU A 192 9.46 -2.30 4.07
C LEU A 192 8.49 -3.25 3.36
N TYR A 193 8.93 -3.84 2.25
CA TYR A 193 8.22 -4.90 1.56
C TYR A 193 9.21 -6.00 1.08
N PRO A 194 8.95 -7.29 1.31
CA PRO A 194 7.84 -7.84 2.11
C PRO A 194 7.82 -7.30 3.56
N TYR A 195 6.62 -7.24 4.17
CA TYR A 195 6.48 -6.69 5.52
C TYR A 195 7.29 -7.50 6.54
N PRO A 196 7.90 -6.87 7.55
CA PRO A 196 8.64 -7.59 8.59
C PRO A 196 7.71 -8.46 9.45
N ASP A 197 8.22 -9.57 9.97
CA ASP A 197 7.45 -10.55 10.77
C ASP A 197 6.69 -9.94 11.96
N VAL A 198 7.20 -8.83 12.51
CA VAL A 198 6.54 -8.07 13.59
C VAL A 198 5.11 -7.65 13.24
N VAL A 199 4.84 -7.38 11.96
CA VAL A 199 3.52 -6.97 11.47
C VAL A 199 2.56 -8.15 11.60
N LYS A 200 2.97 -9.34 11.14
CA LYS A 200 2.17 -10.56 11.27
C LYS A 200 1.92 -10.93 12.73
N ILE A 201 2.94 -10.81 13.59
CA ILE A 201 2.79 -11.07 15.04
C ILE A 201 1.73 -10.14 15.65
N ALA A 202 1.71 -8.87 15.23
CA ALA A 202 0.76 -7.89 15.74
C ALA A 202 -0.66 -8.09 15.17
N ASP A 203 -0.79 -8.37 13.87
CA ASP A 203 -2.06 -8.70 13.22
C ASP A 203 -2.75 -9.91 13.88
N GLU A 204 -2.03 -11.01 14.07
CA GLU A 204 -2.58 -12.21 14.72
C GLU A 204 -2.97 -11.92 16.19
N ALA A 205 -2.16 -11.15 16.94
CA ALA A 205 -2.47 -10.81 18.32
C ALA A 205 -3.74 -9.93 18.46
N VAL A 206 -3.95 -9.00 17.53
CA VAL A 206 -5.17 -8.17 17.49
C VAL A 206 -6.35 -9.01 17.02
N THR A 207 -6.17 -9.88 16.02
CA THR A 207 -7.19 -10.83 15.57
C THR A 207 -7.65 -11.75 16.71
N ALA A 208 -6.75 -12.22 17.57
CA ALA A 208 -7.11 -13.00 18.75
C ALA A 208 -8.02 -12.20 19.71
N ALA A 209 -7.69 -10.94 19.98
CA ALA A 209 -8.51 -10.06 20.81
C ALA A 209 -9.90 -9.78 20.19
N GLU A 210 -9.97 -9.65 18.86
CA GLU A 210 -11.24 -9.53 18.13
C GLU A 210 -12.10 -10.79 18.29
N VAL A 211 -11.52 -11.97 18.09
CA VAL A 211 -12.24 -13.23 18.21
C VAL A 211 -12.78 -13.43 19.62
N GLU A 212 -12.01 -13.09 20.65
CA GLU A 212 -12.45 -13.18 22.04
C GLU A 212 -13.59 -12.21 22.39
N GLN A 213 -13.63 -11.02 21.80
CA GLN A 213 -14.51 -9.93 22.24
C GLN A 213 -15.77 -9.75 21.38
N ILE A 214 -15.67 -9.97 20.06
CA ILE A 214 -16.72 -9.52 19.11
C ILE A 214 -17.21 -10.60 18.14
N ILE A 215 -16.65 -11.82 18.20
CA ILE A 215 -17.11 -12.95 17.38
C ILE A 215 -18.02 -13.84 18.22
N VAL A 216 -19.27 -13.98 17.79
CA VAL A 216 -20.25 -14.83 18.46
C VAL A 216 -20.15 -16.24 17.90
N THR A 217 -20.03 -17.22 18.79
CA THR A 217 -20.01 -18.65 18.47
C THR A 217 -21.30 -19.31 18.94
N ASP A 218 -21.88 -20.18 18.11
CA ASP A 218 -23.02 -21.00 18.52
C ASP A 218 -22.51 -22.13 19.44
N PRO A 219 -22.98 -22.23 20.70
CA PRO A 219 -22.53 -23.27 21.62
C PRO A 219 -22.96 -24.70 21.22
N ALA A 220 -23.87 -24.85 20.26
CA ALA A 220 -24.25 -26.16 19.70
C ALA A 220 -23.27 -26.68 18.64
N GLU A 221 -22.39 -25.82 18.12
CA GLU A 221 -21.43 -26.14 17.07
C GLU A 221 -20.03 -26.43 17.63
N ASP A 222 -19.27 -27.27 16.93
CA ASP A 222 -17.86 -27.49 17.24
C ASP A 222 -16.99 -26.45 16.53
N TRP A 223 -16.43 -25.52 17.32
CA TRP A 223 -15.49 -24.52 16.85
C TRP A 223 -14.03 -24.96 17.03
N SER A 224 -13.78 -26.26 17.20
CA SER A 224 -12.42 -26.80 17.24
C SER A 224 -11.72 -26.61 15.88
N GLY A 225 -10.53 -26.03 15.91
CA GLY A 225 -9.76 -25.68 14.72
C GLY A 225 -9.29 -24.23 14.77
N LYS A 226 -7.98 -24.05 14.94
CA LYS A 226 -7.40 -22.70 14.97
C LYS A 226 -7.41 -22.11 13.58
N LEU A 227 -8.24 -21.08 13.39
CA LEU A 227 -8.16 -20.25 12.20
C LEU A 227 -6.96 -19.30 12.32
N HIS A 228 -6.75 -18.69 13.48
CA HIS A 228 -5.68 -17.70 13.73
C HIS A 228 -4.72 -18.18 14.83
N ASP A 229 -3.57 -17.52 14.95
CA ASP A 229 -2.63 -17.73 16.06
C ASP A 229 -3.10 -16.94 17.29
N ASP A 230 -3.49 -17.67 18.33
CA ASP A 230 -3.99 -17.17 19.61
C ASP A 230 -2.93 -17.20 20.73
N SER A 231 -1.65 -17.45 20.38
CA SER A 231 -0.56 -17.50 21.38
C SER A 231 -0.29 -16.17 22.08
N ARG A 232 -0.79 -15.07 21.49
CA ARG A 232 -0.78 -13.72 22.04
C ARG A 232 -2.14 -13.10 21.83
N VAL A 233 -2.60 -12.35 22.82
CA VAL A 233 -3.83 -11.56 22.74
C VAL A 233 -3.46 -10.11 22.99
N ALA A 234 -3.88 -9.22 22.08
CA ALA A 234 -3.65 -7.79 22.24
C ALA A 234 -4.42 -7.27 23.47
N PRO A 235 -3.78 -6.49 24.36
CA PRO A 235 -4.41 -5.96 25.56
C PRO A 235 -5.25 -4.72 25.25
N PHE A 236 -6.05 -4.77 24.18
CA PHE A 236 -6.89 -3.67 23.71
C PHE A 236 -8.36 -4.06 23.77
N ARG A 237 -9.19 -3.07 24.11
CA ARG A 237 -10.64 -3.17 23.96
C ARG A 237 -10.99 -2.93 22.49
N ILE A 238 -11.84 -3.77 21.93
CA ILE A 238 -12.40 -3.55 20.60
C ILE A 238 -13.64 -2.67 20.71
N ASP A 239 -13.63 -1.50 20.06
CA ASP A 239 -14.70 -0.51 20.22
C ASP A 239 -15.80 -0.64 19.16
N MET A 240 -15.50 -1.16 17.97
CA MET A 240 -16.44 -1.24 16.84
C MET A 240 -17.00 0.14 16.46
N LEU A 241 -16.07 1.05 16.14
CA LEU A 241 -16.38 2.44 15.80
C LEU A 241 -17.18 2.55 14.51
N LEU A 242 -18.10 3.53 14.48
CA LEU A 242 -18.76 3.93 13.24
C LEU A 242 -17.73 4.35 12.16
N PRO A 243 -18.01 4.11 10.87
CA PRO A 243 -17.04 4.35 9.79
C PRO A 243 -16.36 5.72 9.80
N PHE A 244 -17.10 6.79 10.07
CA PHE A 244 -16.50 8.12 10.12
C PHE A 244 -15.49 8.27 11.27
N ALA A 245 -15.81 7.72 12.45
CA ALA A 245 -14.93 7.74 13.61
C ALA A 245 -13.68 6.86 13.40
N ALA A 246 -13.84 5.69 12.80
CA ALA A 246 -12.72 4.82 12.42
C ALA A 246 -11.79 5.48 11.40
N LYS A 247 -12.34 6.15 10.37
CA LYS A 247 -11.55 6.94 9.41
C LYS A 247 -10.71 8.02 10.11
N GLN A 248 -11.34 8.76 11.02
CA GLN A 248 -10.68 9.81 11.80
C GLN A 248 -9.59 9.24 12.71
N LEU A 249 -9.85 8.10 13.36
CA LEU A 249 -8.88 7.38 14.18
C LEU A 249 -7.65 6.98 13.36
N PHE A 250 -7.87 6.39 12.18
CA PHE A 250 -6.80 5.99 11.26
C PHE A 250 -5.93 7.16 10.82
N LEU A 251 -6.54 8.26 10.38
CA LEU A 251 -5.80 9.45 9.93
C LEU A 251 -5.01 10.10 11.08
N ARG A 252 -5.59 10.19 12.28
CA ARG A 252 -4.85 10.66 13.46
C ARG A 252 -3.65 9.79 13.77
N ARG A 253 -3.80 8.47 13.70
CA ARG A 253 -2.68 7.54 13.92
C ARG A 253 -1.60 7.72 12.86
N TYR A 254 -1.97 7.84 11.59
CA TYR A 254 -1.04 8.15 10.51
C TYR A 254 -0.25 9.43 10.80
N GLU A 255 -0.93 10.54 11.11
CA GLU A 255 -0.29 11.83 11.44
C GLU A 255 0.67 11.73 12.63
N GLN A 256 0.29 10.98 13.68
CA GLN A 256 1.15 10.74 14.84
C GLN A 256 2.45 10.05 14.46
N ILE A 257 2.37 8.99 13.65
CA ILE A 257 3.55 8.24 13.19
C ILE A 257 4.42 9.11 12.28
N MET A 258 3.81 9.86 11.36
CA MET A 258 4.56 10.69 10.41
C MET A 258 5.38 11.79 11.11
N LYS A 259 4.89 12.32 12.25
CA LYS A 259 5.65 13.28 13.07
C LYS A 259 6.96 12.71 13.60
N THR A 260 7.03 11.40 13.88
CA THR A 260 8.22 10.74 14.44
C THR A 260 8.94 9.84 13.44
N ARG A 261 8.38 9.60 12.25
CA ARG A 261 8.91 8.67 11.25
C ARG A 261 10.36 8.97 10.87
N HIS A 262 10.71 10.25 10.79
CA HIS A 262 12.07 10.71 10.49
C HIS A 262 13.14 10.21 11.48
N LEU A 263 12.76 9.81 12.70
CA LEU A 263 13.66 9.21 13.69
C LEU A 263 14.09 7.79 13.32
N TYR A 264 13.32 7.10 12.46
CA TYR A 264 13.50 5.69 12.14
C TYR A 264 13.81 5.45 10.67
N ARG A 265 13.13 6.17 9.76
CA ARG A 265 13.34 6.08 8.30
C ARG A 265 13.01 7.41 7.63
N ALA A 266 13.87 7.85 6.73
CA ALA A 266 13.63 9.07 5.96
C ALA A 266 12.32 8.97 5.17
N VAL A 267 11.47 10.00 5.33
CA VAL A 267 10.22 10.14 4.58
C VAL A 267 10.54 10.83 3.25
N PRO A 268 10.06 10.33 2.10
CA PRO A 268 10.18 11.06 0.84
C PRO A 268 9.65 12.49 0.99
N SER A 269 10.31 13.49 0.40
CA SER A 269 9.91 14.89 0.55
C SER A 269 8.43 15.15 0.21
N ALA A 270 7.89 14.39 -0.74
CA ALA A 270 6.48 14.42 -1.15
C ALA A 270 5.46 13.91 -0.09
N LEU A 271 5.95 13.39 1.04
CA LEU A 271 5.15 12.85 2.15
C LEU A 271 5.51 13.50 3.50
N ALA A 272 6.47 14.42 3.53
CA ALA A 272 6.76 15.20 4.72
C ALA A 272 5.57 16.12 5.01
N LEU A 273 5.07 16.08 6.25
CA LEU A 273 3.99 16.95 6.75
C LEU A 273 4.51 18.36 7.03
#